data_AF-A0A353ZSW2-F1
#
_entry.id   AF-A0A353ZSW2-F1
#
_cell.length_a   1.000
_cell.length_b   1.000
_cell.length_c   1.000
_cell.angle_alpha   90.00
_cell.angle_beta   90.00
_cell.angle_gamma   90.00
#
_symmetry.space_group_name_H-M   'P 1'
#
loop_
_entity.id
_entity.type
_entity.pdbx_description
1 polymer ?
#
loop_
_entity_poly.entity_id
_entity_poly.type
_entity_poly.pdbx_seq_one_letter_code
_entity_poly.pdbx_strand_id
1 'polypeptide(L)'
;MEIFVVPTASATGSVAAGILAAVIRSKPDAVLGVATGGSPLPIYAALANHRLDMSSVRAFALDEYVGLPAGHPESYAEVVRREVTEKLHLD
;
A
#
# COMPACT_ATOMS: atom_id res chain seq x y z
N MET A 1 -1.95 5.10 -21.66
CA MET A 1 -2.70 5.45 -20.44
C MET A 1 -3.95 4.60 -20.43
N GLU A 2 -4.18 3.86 -19.35
CA GLU A 2 -5.35 3.00 -19.17
C GLU A 2 -6.22 3.60 -18.06
N ILE A 3 -7.54 3.56 -18.21
CA ILE A 3 -8.50 4.18 -17.28
C ILE A 3 -9.53 3.14 -16.86
N PHE A 4 -9.61 2.87 -15.56
CA PHE A 4 -10.63 2.01 -14.96
C PHE A 4 -11.68 2.88 -14.29
N VAL A 5 -12.93 2.79 -14.76
CA VAL A 5 -14.08 3.46 -14.13
C VAL A 5 -14.88 2.42 -13.36
N VAL A 6 -14.94 2.58 -12.04
CA VAL A 6 -15.62 1.66 -11.12
C VAL A 6 -16.52 2.42 -10.16
N PRO A 7 -17.62 1.81 -9.70
CA PRO A 7 -18.68 2.55 -9.01
C PRO A 7 -18.36 2.93 -7.56
N THR A 8 -17.34 2.32 -6.94
CA THR A 8 -17.04 2.52 -5.51
C THR A 8 -15.54 2.50 -5.23
N ALA A 9 -15.13 3.14 -4.13
CA ALA A 9 -13.75 3.11 -3.66
C ALA A 9 -13.26 1.68 -3.33
N SER A 10 -14.15 0.81 -2.83
CA SER A 10 -13.83 -0.60 -2.59
C SER A 10 -13.56 -1.37 -3.91
N ALA A 11 -14.33 -1.08 -4.96
CA ALA A 11 -14.06 -1.63 -6.29
C ALA A 11 -12.73 -1.12 -6.86
N THR A 12 -12.41 0.17 -6.65
CA THR A 12 -11.08 0.72 -6.99
C THR A 12 -9.97 -0.02 -6.26
N GLY A 13 -10.15 -0.22 -4.95
CA GLY A 13 -9.23 -1.00 -4.12
C GLY A 13 -8.97 -2.39 -4.67
N SER A 14 -10.04 -3.10 -5.04
CA SER A 14 -9.96 -4.46 -5.59
C SER A 14 -9.23 -4.53 -6.93
N VAL A 15 -9.51 -3.60 -7.85
CA VAL A 15 -8.83 -3.55 -9.16
C VAL A 15 -7.35 -3.26 -8.98
N ALA A 16 -7.01 -2.21 -8.22
CA ALA A 16 -5.62 -1.83 -7.99
C ALA A 16 -4.83 -2.91 -7.23
N ALA A 17 -5.44 -3.55 -6.22
CA ALA A 17 -4.85 -4.67 -5.51
C ALA A 17 -4.56 -5.87 -6.44
N GLY A 18 -5.48 -6.17 -7.37
CA GLY A 18 -5.26 -7.21 -8.38
C GLY A 18 -4.03 -6.94 -9.25
N ILE A 19 -3.84 -5.68 -9.68
CA ILE A 19 -2.67 -5.24 -10.45
C ILE A 19 -1.39 -5.39 -9.62
N LEU A 20 -1.37 -4.87 -8.39
CA LEU A 20 -0.22 -5.00 -7.49
C LEU A 20 0.12 -6.47 -7.21
N ALA A 21 -0.89 -7.30 -6.97
CA ALA A 21 -0.69 -8.72 -6.71
C ALA A 21 -0.11 -9.46 -7.92
N ALA A 22 -0.49 -9.08 -9.15
CA ALA A 22 0.13 -9.61 -10.35
C ALA A 22 1.60 -9.20 -10.46
N VAL A 23 1.93 -7.94 -10.17
CA VAL A 23 3.32 -7.45 -10.13
C VAL A 23 4.14 -8.22 -9.12
N ILE A 24 3.68 -8.32 -7.86
CA ILE A 24 4.40 -9.02 -6.78
C ILE A 24 4.63 -10.50 -7.13
N ARG A 25 3.62 -11.19 -7.68
CA ARG A 25 3.79 -12.58 -8.14
C ARG A 25 4.84 -12.72 -9.26
N SER A 26 4.90 -11.75 -10.16
CA SER A 26 5.89 -11.76 -11.26
C SER A 26 7.30 -11.31 -10.81
N LYS A 27 7.37 -10.52 -9.74
CA LYS A 27 8.59 -9.94 -9.18
C LYS A 27 8.51 -9.96 -7.64
N PRO A 28 8.88 -11.08 -7.00
CA PRO A 28 8.79 -11.21 -5.55
C PRO A 28 9.64 -10.20 -4.75
N ASP A 29 10.64 -9.59 -5.37
CA ASP A 29 11.51 -8.56 -4.79
C ASP A 29 11.13 -7.12 -5.20
N ALA A 30 9.87 -6.92 -5.61
CA ALA A 30 9.38 -5.62 -6.08
C ALA A 30 9.56 -4.52 -5.03
N VAL A 31 9.84 -3.31 -5.52
CA VAL A 31 9.84 -2.09 -4.70
C VAL A 31 8.55 -1.34 -5.02
N LEU A 32 7.68 -1.21 -4.03
CA LEU A 32 6.39 -0.53 -4.15
C LEU A 32 6.51 0.91 -3.68
N GLY A 33 6.15 1.86 -4.53
CA GLY A 33 5.86 3.23 -4.08
C GLY A 33 4.52 3.24 -3.35
N VAL A 34 4.51 3.69 -2.11
CA VAL A 34 3.31 3.67 -1.25
C VAL A 34 2.91 5.09 -0.84
N ALA A 35 1.61 5.34 -0.87
CA ALA A 35 1.01 6.62 -0.50
C ALA A 35 0.18 6.48 0.79
N THR A 36 0.05 7.59 1.51
CA THR A 36 -0.85 7.74 2.66
C THR A 36 -2.17 8.40 2.24
N GLY A 37 -3.03 8.74 3.21
CA GLY A 37 -4.34 9.34 2.98
C GLY A 37 -5.46 8.33 2.74
N GLY A 38 -6.68 8.82 2.57
CA GLY A 38 -7.88 7.97 2.50
C GLY A 38 -8.01 7.16 1.21
N SER A 39 -7.58 7.73 0.07
CA SER A 39 -7.72 7.12 -1.26
C SER A 39 -7.05 5.75 -1.41
N PRO A 40 -5.81 5.51 -0.92
CA PRO A 40 -5.17 4.19 -1.05
C PRO A 40 -5.64 3.15 -0.02
N LEU A 41 -6.37 3.52 1.04
CA LEU A 41 -6.78 2.56 2.09
C LEU A 41 -7.55 1.32 1.56
N PRO A 42 -8.52 1.46 0.62
CA PRO A 42 -9.20 0.31 0.05
C PRO A 42 -8.26 -0.62 -0.73
N ILE A 43 -7.14 -0.10 -1.27
CA ILE A 43 -6.15 -0.89 -2.00
C ILE A 43 -5.40 -1.80 -1.03
N TYR A 44 -4.86 -1.27 0.07
CA TYR A 44 -4.14 -2.07 1.05
C TYR A 44 -5.05 -3.11 1.74
N ALA A 45 -6.29 -2.72 2.04
CA ALA A 45 -7.28 -3.66 2.59
C ALA A 45 -7.59 -4.82 1.62
N ALA A 46 -7.75 -4.53 0.32
CA ALA A 46 -7.97 -5.57 -0.68
C ALA A 46 -6.70 -6.41 -0.92
N LEU A 47 -5.51 -5.80 -0.92
CA LEU A 47 -4.24 -6.47 -1.15
C LEU A 47 -3.93 -7.51 -0.05
N ALA A 48 -4.25 -7.21 1.21
CA ALA A 48 -4.12 -8.15 2.32
C ALA A 48 -4.91 -9.46 2.08
N ASN A 49 -6.04 -9.40 1.36
CA ASN A 49 -6.84 -10.59 1.05
C ASN A 49 -6.19 -11.51 0.00
N HIS A 50 -5.18 -11.04 -0.75
CA HIS A 50 -4.47 -11.86 -1.73
C HIS A 50 -3.47 -12.84 -1.09
N ARG A 51 -3.15 -12.70 0.20
CA ARG A 51 -2.24 -13.58 0.96
C ARG A 51 -0.92 -13.85 0.21
N LEU A 52 -0.30 -12.78 -0.26
CA LEU A 52 0.98 -12.85 -0.97
C LEU A 52 2.12 -13.05 0.03
N ASP A 53 3.20 -13.69 -0.43
CA ASP A 53 4.47 -13.65 0.28
C ASP A 53 5.11 -12.27 0.06
N MET A 54 5.23 -11.51 1.14
CA MET A 54 5.78 -10.14 1.13
C MET A 54 7.22 -10.08 1.65
N SER A 55 7.83 -11.22 2.02
CA SER A 55 9.15 -11.28 2.71
C SER A 55 10.30 -10.62 1.95
N SER A 56 10.21 -10.52 0.62
CA SER A 56 11.23 -9.91 -0.24
C SER A 56 10.79 -8.56 -0.83
N VAL A 57 9.54 -8.17 -0.62
CA VAL A 57 8.96 -6.91 -1.14
C VAL A 57 9.44 -5.76 -0.27
N ARG A 58 9.79 -4.63 -0.91
CA ARG A 58 10.17 -3.39 -0.20
C ARG A 58 9.15 -2.30 -0.51
N ALA A 59 8.95 -1.38 0.44
CA ALA A 59 8.11 -0.21 0.25
C ALA A 59 8.93 1.08 0.33
N PHE A 60 8.54 2.09 -0.43
CA PHE A 60 9.10 3.44 -0.37
C PHE A 60 7.95 4.44 -0.27
N ALA A 61 7.90 5.20 0.82
CA ALA A 61 6.90 6.24 1.03
C ALA A 61 7.22 7.46 0.14
N LEU A 62 6.17 8.13 -0.36
CA LEU A 62 6.34 9.27 -1.26
C LEU A 62 6.91 10.51 -0.58
N ASP A 63 6.51 10.77 0.65
CA ASP A 63 6.74 12.01 1.38
C ASP A 63 6.64 11.81 2.90
N GLU A 64 7.01 12.86 3.65
CA GLU A 64 6.86 12.96 5.11
C GLU A 64 6.71 14.44 5.50
N TYR A 65 5.96 14.70 6.57
CA TYR A 65 5.87 16.02 7.16
C TYR A 65 7.17 16.42 7.85
N VAL A 66 7.66 17.62 7.53
CA VAL A 66 8.80 18.21 8.22
C VAL A 66 8.38 18.71 9.61
N GLY A 67 9.13 18.31 10.64
CA GLY A 67 8.99 18.84 12.00
C GLY A 67 8.10 18.02 12.95
N LEU A 68 7.51 16.92 12.48
CA LEU A 68 6.86 15.96 13.39
C LEU A 68 7.90 15.11 14.12
N PRO A 69 7.73 14.85 15.43
CA PRO A 69 8.60 13.94 16.15
C PRO A 69 8.40 12.50 15.68
N ALA A 70 9.43 11.66 15.84
CA ALA A 70 9.30 10.22 15.62
C ALA A 70 8.17 9.63 16.48
N GLY A 71 7.37 8.73 15.91
CA GLY A 71 6.22 8.14 16.59
C GLY A 71 4.97 9.03 16.66
N HIS A 72 4.98 10.23 16.07
CA HIS A 72 3.78 11.05 16.00
C HIS A 72 2.67 10.31 15.22
N PRO A 73 1.44 10.18 15.75
CA PRO A 73 0.38 9.36 15.11
C PRO A 73 0.03 9.77 13.68
N GLU A 74 0.17 11.06 13.37
CA GLU A 74 -0.08 11.64 12.04
C GLU A 74 1.18 11.73 11.15
N SER A 75 2.33 11.24 11.61
CA SER A 75 3.49 11.12 10.71
C SER A 75 3.20 10.06 9.65
N TYR A 76 3.67 10.30 8.43
CA TYR A 76 3.45 9.33 7.36
C TYR A 76 4.22 8.04 7.59
N ALA A 77 5.35 8.08 8.31
CA ALA A 77 6.02 6.89 8.82
C ALA A 77 5.08 6.02 9.68
N GLU A 78 4.34 6.61 10.63
CA GLU A 78 3.40 5.85 11.48
C GLU A 78 2.16 5.38 10.72
N VAL A 79 1.67 6.16 9.76
CA VAL A 79 0.56 5.75 8.88
C VAL A 79 0.98 4.59 7.98
N VAL A 80 2.16 4.67 7.36
CA VAL A 80 2.71 3.59 6.52
C VAL A 80 2.93 2.33 7.34
N ARG A 81 3.47 2.46 8.57
CA ARG A 81 3.64 1.32 9.48
C ARG A 81 2.31 0.59 9.70
N ARG A 82 1.28 1.32 10.12
CA ARG A 82 -0.03 0.75 10.47
C ARG A 82 -0.83 0.25 9.26
N GLU A 83 -0.90 1.05 8.21
CA GLU A 83 -1.82 0.81 7.09
C GLU A 83 -1.20 -0.06 5.99
N VAL A 84 0.13 -0.12 5.93
CA VAL A 84 0.88 -0.83 4.87
C VAL A 84 1.73 -1.94 5.45
N THR A 85 2.76 -1.65 6.26
CA THR A 85 3.75 -2.69 6.59
C THR A 85 3.18 -3.75 7.53
N GLU A 86 2.52 -3.35 8.62
CA GLU A 86 1.90 -4.29 9.56
C GLU A 86 0.72 -5.04 8.92
N LYS A 87 -0.09 -4.32 8.14
CA LYS A 87 -1.27 -4.89 7.48
C LYS A 87 -0.93 -5.90 6.40
N LEU A 88 0.19 -5.69 5.69
CA LEU A 88 0.64 -6.55 4.60
C LEU A 88 1.74 -7.52 5.02
N HIS A 89 2.22 -7.45 6.26
CA HIS A 89 3.35 -8.23 6.76
C HIS A 89 4.62 -8.01 5.94
N LEU A 90 4.95 -6.73 5.70
CA LEU A 90 6.25 -6.31 5.17
C LEU A 90 7.23 -6.15 6.33
N ASP A 91 8.33 -6.89 6.29
CA ASP A 91 9.44 -6.85 7.26
C ASP A 91 10.43 -5.71 7.00
#